data_AF-X1V6T6-F1
#
_entry.id   AF-X1V6T6-F1
#
_cell.length_a   1.000
_cell.length_b   1.000
_cell.length_c   1.000
_cell.angle_alpha   90.00
_cell.angle_beta   90.00
_cell.angle_gamma   90.00
#
_symmetry.space_group_name_H-M   'P 1'
#
loop_
_entity.id
_entity.type
_entity.pdbx_description
1 polymer ?
#
loop_
_entity_poly.entity_id
_entity_poly.type
_entity_poly.pdbx_seq_one_letter_code
_entity_poly.pdbx_strand_id
1 'polypeptide(L)' 'MFDDMGTNNNVLVAEKLVKHFPINLSGIFKKKWIIVKVVDGINLSVKQGECFGLVGESGSG' A
#
# COMPACT_ATOMS: atom_id res chain seq x y z
N MET A 1 -0.22 -9.80 -33.02
CA MET A 1 -0.23 -8.34 -33.16
C MET A 1 -1.66 -7.90 -32.88
N PHE A 2 -2.05 -7.97 -31.60
CA PHE A 2 -3.40 -7.63 -31.15
C PHE A 2 -3.20 -6.65 -30.01
N ASP A 3 -3.04 -5.38 -30.36
CA ASP A 3 -3.11 -4.30 -29.38
C ASP A 3 -4.59 -3.97 -29.19
N ASP A 4 -5.06 -4.22 -27.97
CA ASP A 4 -6.42 -3.97 -27.50
C ASP A 4 -6.73 -2.47 -27.57
N MET A 5 -7.62 -2.08 -28.49
CA MET A 5 -8.23 -0.76 -28.51
C MET A 5 -9.35 -0.72 -27.47
N GLY A 6 -8.97 -0.45 -26.21
CA GLY A 6 -9.91 -0.39 -25.10
C GLY A 6 -9.29 0.15 -23.82
N THR A 7 -9.01 1.46 -23.78
CA THR A 7 -9.04 2.31 -22.57
C THR A 7 -8.57 1.67 -21.24
N ASN A 8 -7.36 2.05 -20.82
CA ASN A 8 -6.69 1.75 -19.53
C ASN A 8 -6.00 0.37 -19.45
N ASN A 9 -4.80 0.28 -20.02
CA ASN A 9 -3.88 -0.86 -19.91
C ASN A 9 -3.22 -0.95 -18.52
N ASN A 10 -3.95 -0.68 -17.43
CA ASN A 10 -3.43 -0.85 -16.08
C ASN A 10 -3.50 -2.33 -15.71
N VAL A 11 -2.37 -2.91 -15.30
CA VAL A 11 -2.28 -4.30 -14.82
C VAL A 11 -2.36 -4.39 -13.29
N LEU A 12 -2.09 -3.28 -12.59
CA LEU A 12 -2.30 -3.14 -11.16
C LEU A 12 -3.03 -1.83 -10.91
N VAL A 13 -4.07 -1.87 -10.07
CA VAL A 13 -4.78 -0.68 -9.59
C VAL A 13 -5.10 -0.90 -8.12
N ALA A 14 -4.73 0.08 -7.29
CA ALA A 14 -5.13 0.18 -5.90
C ALA A 14 -5.69 1.58 -5.67
N GLU A 15 -6.89 1.66 -5.12
CA GLU A 15 -7.58 2.91 -4.82
C GLU A 15 -7.82 3.02 -3.32
N LYS A 16 -7.48 4.18 -2.74
CA LYS A 16 -7.65 4.49 -1.32
C LYS A 16 -7.12 3.37 -0.42
N LEU A 17 -5.98 2.80 -0.79
CA LEU A 17 -5.37 1.70 -0.06
C LEU A 17 -4.97 2.19 1.33
N VAL A 18 -5.45 1.48 2.35
CA VAL A 18 -5.16 1.76 3.75
C VAL A 18 -4.64 0.50 4.42
N LYS A 19 -3.52 0.62 5.13
CA LYS A 19 -2.96 -0.43 5.98
C LYS A 19 -2.52 0.16 7.30
N HIS A 20 -3.23 -0.25 8.35
CA HIS A 20 -2.94 0.14 9.73
C HIS A 20 -2.65 -1.11 10.57
N PHE A 21 -1.61 -1.06 11.40
CA PHE A 21 -1.26 -2.16 12.30
C PHE A 21 -1.54 -1.78 13.75
N PRO A 22 -2.38 -2.54 14.47
CA PRO A 22 -2.56 -2.34 15.89
C PRO A 22 -1.38 -2.96 16.65
N ILE A 23 -0.72 -2.15 17.47
CA ILE A 23 0.38 -2.59 18.32
C ILE A 23 -0.10 -2.61 19.77
N ASN A 24 0.12 -3.74 20.43
CA ASN A 24 -0.09 -3.86 21.86
C ASN A 24 1.21 -3.52 22.59
N LEU A 25 1.24 -2.40 23.29
CA LEU A 25 2.34 -2.07 24.19
C LEU A 25 2.06 -2.77 25.54
N SER A 26 2.48 -4.03 25.64
CA SER A 26 2.42 -4.78 26.89
C SER A 26 3.75 -4.69 27.64
N GLY A 27 3.87 -3.75 28.58
CA GLY A 27 4.98 -3.67 29.51
C GLY A 27 4.58 -2.92 30.77
N ILE A 28 4.73 -3.58 31.93
CA ILE A 28 4.62 -3.20 33.37
C ILE A 28 3.46 -2.25 33.81
N PHE A 29 3.02 -1.29 33.01
CA PHE A 29 1.89 -0.41 33.27
C PHE A 29 0.92 -0.38 32.08
N LYS A 30 -0.34 -0.77 32.34
CA LYS A 30 -1.56 -0.62 31.50
C LYS A 30 -1.45 -0.97 30.00
N LYS A 31 -2.26 -1.95 29.58
CA LYS A 31 -2.47 -2.34 28.17
C LYS A 31 -2.94 -1.14 27.35
N LYS A 32 -2.06 -0.53 26.54
CA LYS A 32 -2.39 0.55 25.60
C LYS A 32 -2.26 0.02 24.18
N TRP A 33 -3.36 0.10 23.44
CA TRP A 33 -3.36 -0.15 22.01
C TRP A 33 -3.02 1.14 21.27
N ILE A 34 -2.03 1.10 20.39
CA ILE A 34 -1.74 2.17 19.43
C ILE A 34 -1.98 1.65 18.03
N ILE A 35 -2.43 2.52 17.13
CA ILE A 35 -2.59 2.19 15.72
C ILE A 35 -1.47 2.90 14.98
N VAL A 36 -0.60 2.13 14.32
CA VAL A 36 0.40 2.67 13.40
C VAL A 36 -0.21 2.67 12.02
N LYS A 37 -0.29 3.86 11.42
CA LYS A 37 -0.71 4.02 10.04
C LYS A 37 0.50 3.86 9.14
N VAL A 38 0.50 2.84 8.29
CA VAL A 38 1.65 2.57 7.43
C VAL A 38 1.34 2.88 5.97
N VAL A 39 0.10 2.64 5.56
CA VAL A 39 -0.46 3.19 4.31
C VAL A 39 -1.77 3.88 4.64
N ASP A 40 -1.94 5.15 4.24
CA ASP A 40 -3.14 5.93 4.57
C ASP A 40 -3.74 6.57 3.31
N GLY A 41 -4.56 5.79 2.59
CA GLY A 41 -5.41 6.29 1.51
C GLY A 41 -4.69 6.57 0.20
N ILE A 42 -3.67 5.78 -0.15
CA ILE A 42 -2.90 5.99 -1.38
C ILE A 42 -3.61 5.39 -2.61
N ASN A 43 -3.36 5.99 -3.77
CA ASN A 43 -3.74 5.45 -5.07
C ASN A 43 -2.48 5.03 -5.82
N LEU A 44 -2.48 3.83 -6.40
CA LEU A 44 -1.38 3.28 -7.20
C LEU A 44 -1.94 2.63 -8.45
N SER A 45 -1.35 2.88 -9.61
CA SER A 45 -1.66 2.15 -10.84
C SER A 45 -0.37 1.84 -11.60
N VAL A 46 -0.23 0.62 -12.09
CA VAL A 46 0.90 0.21 -12.95
C VAL A 46 0.37 -0.27 -14.28
N LYS A 47 0.94 0.23 -15.38
CA LYS A 47 0.55 -0.13 -16.74
C LYS A 47 1.23 -1.40 -17.23
N GLN A 48 0.61 -2.06 -18.21
CA GLN A 48 1.22 -3.17 -18.91
C GLN A 48 2.54 -2.74 -19.55
N GLY A 49 3.60 -3.50 -19.34
CA GLY A 49 4.94 -3.19 -19.83
C GLY A 49 5.71 -2.14 -19.03
N GLU A 50 5.11 -1.58 -17.97
CA GLU A 50 5.79 -0.67 -17.05
C GLU A 50 6.59 -1.46 -16.00
N CYS A 51 7.82 -1.04 -15.74
CA CYS A 51 8.59 -1.51 -14.60
C CYS A 51 8.42 -0.51 -13.44
N PHE A 52 7.78 -0.95 -12.37
CA PHE A 52 7.55 -0.13 -11.17
C PHE A 52 8.45 -0.58 -10.03
N GLY A 53 9.20 0.35 -9.44
CA GLY A 53 10.03 0.12 -8.26
C GLY A 53 9.46 0.81 -7.04
N LEU A 54 9.20 0.04 -5.97
CA LEU A 54 8.83 0.57 -4.67
C LEU A 54 10.06 0.59 -3.75
N VAL A 55 10.33 1.74 -3.14
CA VAL A 55 11.46 1.92 -2.20
C VAL A 55 10.95 2.57 -0.92
N GLY A 56 11.64 2.30 0.20
CA GLY A 56 11.30 2.88 1.49
C GLY A 56 12.32 2.53 2.56
N GLU A 57 12.35 3.32 3.64
CA GLU A 57 13.12 2.98 4.84
C GLU A 57 12.52 1.77 5.57
N SER A 58 13.30 1.18 6.48
CA SER A 58 12.82 0.07 7.31
C SER A 58 11.54 0.45 8.07
N GLY A 59 10.45 -0.28 7.83
CA GLY A 59 9.16 -0.08 8.52
C GLY A 59 8.23 0.97 7.90
N SER A 60 8.53 1.49 6.71
CA SER A 60 7.69 2.47 6.00
C SER A 60 6.47 1.90 5.27
N GLY A 61 6.33 0.56 5.21
CA GLY A 61 5.28 -0.18 4.50
C GLY A 61 4.56 -1.22 5.37
#